data_AF-A0A931A7I0-F1
#
_entry.id   AF-A0A931A7I0-F1
#
_cell.length_a   1.000
_cell.length_b   1.000
_cell.length_c   1.000
_cell.angle_alpha   90.00
_cell.angle_beta   90.00
_cell.angle_gamma   90.00
#
_symmetry.space_group_name_H-M   'P 1'
#
loop_
_entity.id
_entity.type
_entity.pdbx_description
1 polymer ?
#
loop_
_entity_poly.entity_id
_entity_poly.type
_entity_poly.pdbx_seq_one_letter_code
_entity_poly.pdbx_strand_id
1 'polypeptide(L)'
;MGEETFGQVLRDLRGNRTLEAVAHAAGISTSYVYKLENDQRKPTRTVVEALEVATNAQGALIEASGRSGKKHAPNADTFPPVATTSPVRTLDINDHCGETGEDATERRRLFGLAASAGIVGFDEIVRQELDHTTDRPRSAEDWDITRADHLHALRTRPPAQVIKDLSIDLYALRQQMHITSGDELTELYRVAALLAVIQANALTRVSDHGAAIRWWSTARKTADASRDLELRLLVRSEEAIHGLYGQREPETVLRLIENARRISRRPWPRLMTARAKALALLHRSTEAADTLRDLHDHMDKGIVGDRWDFFKPDQIPFAESWVAAYSHNEAAADAARDRVLQIIPERSYQYRMNAVLHEAISTAALGGADEGARLAAELIASLPAGFRTNHIRETARMVLRAVPLEQRERPAVGELRSLLTIEA
;
A
#
# COMPACT_ATOMS: atom_id res chain seq x y z
N MET A 1 -14.99 -24.58 -39.95
CA MET A 1 -14.31 -25.26 -38.82
C MET A 1 -14.34 -24.28 -37.66
N GLY A 2 -14.65 -24.73 -36.44
CA GLY A 2 -14.67 -23.82 -35.28
C GLY A 2 -13.26 -23.38 -34.93
N GLU A 3 -13.10 -22.15 -34.45
CA GLU A 3 -11.81 -21.66 -33.96
C GLU A 3 -11.51 -22.30 -32.59
N GLU A 4 -10.34 -22.91 -32.45
CA GLU A 4 -9.90 -23.56 -31.21
C GLU A 4 -9.60 -22.53 -30.12
N THR A 5 -10.07 -22.81 -28.89
CA THR A 5 -9.85 -21.95 -27.72
C THR A 5 -8.43 -22.11 -27.18
N PHE A 6 -7.98 -21.15 -26.36
CA PHE A 6 -6.69 -21.25 -25.68
C PHE A 6 -6.60 -22.52 -24.81
N GLY A 7 -7.68 -22.89 -24.11
CA GLY A 7 -7.74 -24.10 -23.31
C GLY A 7 -7.69 -25.39 -24.13
N GLN A 8 -8.25 -25.40 -25.35
CA GLN A 8 -8.13 -26.52 -26.29
C GLN A 8 -6.69 -26.69 -26.79
N VAL A 9 -6.11 -25.63 -27.34
CA VAL A 9 -4.71 -25.62 -27.84
C VAL A 9 -3.73 -26.05 -26.74
N LEU A 10 -3.89 -25.55 -25.51
CA LEU A 10 -3.06 -25.96 -24.37
C LEU A 10 -3.20 -27.44 -24.01
N ARG A 11 -4.43 -27.98 -24.00
CA ARG A 11 -4.70 -29.39 -23.70
C ARG A 11 -4.06 -30.32 -24.74
N ASP A 12 -4.13 -29.95 -26.01
CA ASP A 12 -3.57 -30.74 -27.11
C ASP A 12 -2.03 -30.71 -27.10
N LEU A 13 -1.43 -29.54 -26.82
CA LEU A 13 0.02 -29.39 -26.65
C LEU A 13 0.56 -30.09 -25.40
N ARG A 14 -0.21 -30.17 -24.31
CA ARG A 14 0.14 -31.01 -23.15
C ARG A 14 0.15 -32.49 -23.56
N GLY A 15 -0.87 -32.94 -24.29
CA GLY A 15 -1.04 -34.33 -24.69
C GLY A 15 -1.05 -35.27 -23.46
N ASN A 16 -0.20 -36.30 -23.49
CA ASN A 16 -0.09 -37.29 -22.43
C ASN A 16 0.71 -36.82 -21.19
N ARG A 17 1.28 -35.61 -21.18
CA ARG A 17 1.96 -35.06 -20.00
C ARG A 17 0.93 -34.79 -18.89
N THR A 18 1.30 -35.00 -17.62
CA THR A 18 0.42 -34.66 -16.48
C THR A 18 0.29 -33.14 -16.34
N LEU A 19 -0.82 -32.67 -15.75
CA LEU A 19 -1.01 -31.24 -15.43
C LEU A 19 0.13 -30.72 -14.54
N GLU A 20 0.58 -31.54 -13.58
CA GLU A 20 1.68 -31.24 -12.66
C GLU A 20 3.03 -31.08 -13.37
N ALA A 21 3.33 -31.93 -14.35
CA ALA A 21 4.57 -31.82 -15.13
C ALA A 21 4.62 -30.53 -15.97
N VAL A 22 3.50 -30.12 -16.58
CA VAL A 22 3.40 -28.83 -17.31
C VAL A 22 3.44 -27.64 -16.35
N ALA A 23 2.75 -27.74 -15.21
CA ALA A 23 2.73 -26.71 -14.18
C ALA A 23 4.14 -26.43 -13.63
N HIS A 24 4.86 -27.49 -13.23
CA HIS A 24 6.25 -27.40 -12.78
C HIS A 24 7.18 -26.82 -13.86
N ALA A 25 7.06 -27.30 -15.11
CA ALA A 25 7.89 -26.81 -16.22
C ALA A 25 7.63 -25.33 -16.59
N ALA A 26 6.42 -24.83 -16.36
CA ALA A 26 6.05 -23.43 -16.58
C ALA A 26 6.13 -22.54 -15.33
N GLY A 27 6.57 -23.07 -14.17
CA GLY A 27 6.67 -22.30 -12.92
C GLY A 27 5.34 -21.81 -12.35
N ILE A 28 4.25 -22.53 -12.59
CA ILE A 28 2.87 -22.20 -12.15
C ILE A 28 2.23 -23.38 -11.42
N SER A 29 1.08 -23.18 -10.77
CA SER A 29 0.41 -24.26 -10.02
C SER A 29 -0.46 -25.15 -10.91
N THR A 30 -0.58 -26.44 -10.55
CA THR A 30 -1.40 -27.45 -11.24
C THR A 30 -2.86 -27.00 -11.41
N SER A 31 -3.43 -26.40 -10.37
CA SER A 31 -4.77 -25.81 -10.38
C SER A 31 -4.91 -24.61 -11.33
N TYR A 32 -3.82 -23.91 -11.64
CA TYR A 32 -3.80 -22.84 -12.64
C TYR A 32 -3.88 -23.42 -14.06
N VAL A 33 -3.06 -24.43 -14.37
CA VAL A 33 -3.08 -25.14 -15.68
C VAL A 33 -4.47 -25.75 -15.94
N TYR A 34 -5.07 -26.41 -14.93
CA TYR A 34 -6.44 -26.92 -15.04
C TYR A 34 -7.47 -25.84 -15.38
N LYS A 35 -7.38 -24.65 -14.76
CA LYS A 35 -8.29 -23.53 -15.04
C LYS A 35 -8.08 -22.93 -16.44
N LEU A 36 -6.87 -23.01 -16.99
CA LEU A 36 -6.57 -22.59 -18.37
C LEU A 36 -7.14 -23.58 -19.40
N GLU A 37 -6.92 -24.89 -19.23
CA GLU A 37 -7.41 -25.92 -20.17
C GLU A 37 -8.94 -25.94 -20.31
N ASN A 38 -9.65 -25.60 -19.22
CA ASN A 38 -11.11 -25.54 -19.19
C ASN A 38 -11.66 -24.12 -19.51
N ASP A 39 -10.82 -23.21 -20.02
CA ASP A 39 -11.15 -21.82 -20.36
C ASP A 39 -11.79 -21.01 -19.19
N GLN A 40 -11.62 -21.47 -17.94
CA GLN A 40 -12.13 -20.85 -16.72
C GLN A 40 -11.32 -19.62 -16.28
N ARG A 41 -10.14 -19.43 -16.85
CA ARG A 41 -9.25 -18.29 -16.58
C ARG A 41 -8.52 -17.88 -17.85
N LYS A 42 -8.35 -16.57 -18.07
CA LYS A 42 -7.48 -16.05 -19.14
C LYS A 42 -6.02 -16.06 -18.69
N PRO A 43 -5.06 -16.53 -19.51
CA PRO A 43 -3.65 -16.48 -19.19
C PRO A 43 -3.12 -15.04 -19.27
N THR A 44 -2.13 -14.70 -18.44
CA THR A 44 -1.34 -13.46 -18.62
C THR A 44 -0.22 -13.71 -19.63
N ARG A 45 0.31 -12.65 -20.25
CA ARG A 45 1.40 -12.75 -21.24
C ARG A 45 2.58 -13.61 -20.74
N THR A 46 3.04 -13.37 -19.52
CA THR A 46 4.14 -14.13 -18.88
C THR A 46 3.80 -15.61 -18.72
N VAL A 47 2.53 -15.96 -18.44
CA VAL A 47 2.07 -17.35 -18.37
C VAL A 47 2.02 -18.00 -19.75
N VAL A 48 1.60 -17.25 -20.79
CA VAL A 48 1.65 -17.73 -22.18
C VAL A 48 3.10 -18.01 -22.59
N GLU A 49 4.01 -17.08 -22.34
CA GLU A 49 5.45 -17.22 -22.64
C GLU A 49 6.08 -18.40 -21.87
N ALA A 50 5.71 -18.63 -20.60
CA ALA A 50 6.17 -19.78 -19.83
C ALA A 50 5.60 -21.11 -20.34
N LEU A 51 4.32 -21.15 -20.74
CA LEU A 51 3.68 -22.34 -21.30
C LEU A 51 4.18 -22.68 -22.70
N GLU A 52 4.49 -21.68 -23.54
CA GLU A 52 5.18 -21.85 -24.82
C GLU A 52 6.48 -22.65 -24.66
N VAL A 53 7.32 -22.23 -23.71
CA VAL A 53 8.60 -22.91 -23.40
C VAL A 53 8.35 -24.32 -22.82
N ALA A 54 7.44 -24.44 -21.86
CA ALA A 54 7.16 -25.72 -21.18
C ALA A 54 6.53 -26.78 -22.10
N THR A 55 5.71 -26.35 -23.07
CA THR A 55 5.02 -27.26 -24.00
C THR A 55 5.74 -27.41 -25.35
N ASN A 56 6.67 -26.50 -25.68
CA ASN A 56 7.34 -26.32 -26.98
C ASN A 56 6.36 -25.99 -28.11
N ALA A 57 5.49 -24.99 -27.88
CA ALA A 57 4.33 -24.68 -28.72
C ALA A 57 4.61 -23.84 -29.98
N GLN A 58 5.84 -23.38 -30.18
CA GLN A 58 6.30 -22.68 -31.40
C GLN A 58 5.45 -21.45 -31.80
N GLY A 59 4.82 -20.78 -30.83
CA GLY A 59 3.97 -19.60 -31.02
C GLY A 59 2.47 -19.89 -31.06
N ALA A 60 2.03 -21.15 -30.99
CA ALA A 60 0.61 -21.51 -31.07
C ALA A 60 -0.22 -20.99 -29.87
N LEU A 61 0.36 -20.95 -28.66
CA LEU A 61 -0.30 -20.40 -27.47
C LEU A 61 -0.28 -18.87 -27.48
N ILE A 62 0.78 -18.26 -28.01
CA ILE A 62 0.83 -16.82 -28.27
C ILE A 62 -0.29 -16.42 -29.24
N GLU A 63 -0.44 -17.14 -30.36
CA GLU A 63 -1.50 -16.86 -31.33
C GLU A 63 -2.89 -17.06 -30.74
N ALA A 64 -3.14 -18.17 -30.06
CA ALA A 64 -4.42 -18.44 -29.38
C ALA A 64 -4.76 -17.38 -28.31
N SER A 65 -3.76 -16.88 -27.58
CA SER A 65 -3.95 -15.79 -26.61
C SER A 65 -4.25 -14.45 -27.28
N GLY A 66 -3.60 -14.14 -28.41
CA GLY A 66 -3.82 -12.92 -29.19
C GLY A 66 -5.21 -12.87 -29.84
N ARG A 67 -5.72 -14.01 -30.32
CA ARG A 67 -7.11 -14.14 -30.80
C ARG A 67 -8.14 -13.78 -29.71
N SER A 68 -7.83 -14.05 -28.45
CA SER A 68 -8.66 -13.72 -27.28
C SER A 68 -8.55 -12.26 -26.79
N GLY A 69 -7.73 -11.42 -27.43
CA GLY A 69 -7.29 -10.13 -26.87
C GLY A 69 -6.99 -9.02 -27.89
N LYS A 70 -7.99 -8.55 -28.66
CA LYS A 70 -7.85 -7.31 -29.44
C LYS A 70 -7.88 -6.05 -28.55
N LYS A 71 -6.71 -5.66 -28.01
CA LYS A 71 -6.16 -4.27 -28.05
C LYS A 71 -4.80 -4.13 -27.34
N HIS A 72 -3.87 -3.47 -28.04
CA HIS A 72 -2.65 -2.78 -27.58
C HIS A 72 -1.38 -3.56 -27.17
N ALA A 73 -0.29 -3.19 -27.85
CA ALA A 73 1.14 -3.21 -27.49
C ALA A 73 1.89 -2.31 -28.50
N PRO A 74 3.19 -1.97 -28.32
CA PRO A 74 4.07 -1.97 -27.14
C PRO A 74 4.15 -0.54 -26.52
N ASN A 75 4.99 -0.09 -25.57
CA ASN A 75 5.94 -0.67 -24.59
C ASN A 75 5.89 0.26 -23.31
N ALA A 76 6.83 0.39 -22.35
CA ALA A 76 8.19 -0.12 -22.14
C ALA A 76 8.47 -0.47 -20.66
N ASP A 77 9.21 -1.57 -20.49
CA ASP A 77 10.29 -1.87 -19.53
C ASP A 77 10.18 -1.52 -18.04
N THR A 78 10.22 -2.57 -17.20
CA THR A 78 10.23 -2.48 -15.73
C THR A 78 11.61 -2.88 -15.18
N PHE A 79 12.14 -2.04 -14.28
CA PHE A 79 13.39 -2.19 -13.49
C PHE A 79 14.74 -2.04 -14.24
N PRO A 80 15.53 -0.99 -13.95
CA PRO A 80 16.94 -0.90 -14.38
C PRO A 80 17.87 -1.68 -13.42
N PRO A 81 19.03 -2.19 -13.91
CA PRO A 81 20.04 -2.83 -13.07
C PRO A 81 20.86 -1.80 -12.28
N VAL A 82 21.29 -2.17 -11.07
CA VAL A 82 22.16 -1.35 -10.22
C VAL A 82 23.59 -1.35 -10.79
N ALA A 83 24.08 -0.18 -11.19
CA ALA A 83 25.45 -0.02 -11.69
C ALA A 83 26.47 0.03 -10.55
N THR A 84 27.61 -0.65 -10.75
CA THR A 84 28.74 -0.65 -9.81
C THR A 84 29.56 0.64 -9.90
N THR A 85 29.86 1.25 -8.75
CA THR A 85 30.59 2.52 -8.66
C THR A 85 32.11 2.37 -8.81
N SER A 86 32.73 3.31 -9.52
CA SER A 86 34.18 3.56 -9.47
C SER A 86 34.46 4.89 -8.73
N PRO A 87 35.59 5.03 -8.00
CA PRO A 87 35.86 6.23 -7.20
C PRO A 87 36.56 7.33 -8.00
N VAL A 88 36.07 8.58 -7.92
CA VAL A 88 36.81 9.75 -8.40
C VAL A 88 36.82 10.88 -7.36
N ARG A 89 38.01 11.46 -7.26
CA ARG A 89 38.55 12.51 -6.39
C ARG A 89 37.62 13.65 -5.97
N THR A 90 37.78 14.04 -4.71
CA THR A 90 37.35 15.30 -4.10
C THR A 90 37.92 16.52 -4.81
N LEU A 91 37.12 17.59 -4.92
CA LEU A 91 37.58 18.96 -5.21
C LEU A 91 37.12 19.84 -4.04
N ASP A 92 38.05 20.60 -3.45
CA ASP A 92 37.72 21.60 -2.44
C ASP A 92 37.03 22.79 -3.09
N ILE A 93 35.89 23.20 -2.52
CA ILE A 93 35.20 24.45 -2.85
C ILE A 93 35.06 25.23 -1.54
N ASN A 94 35.73 26.37 -1.46
CA ASN A 94 35.63 27.28 -0.31
C ASN A 94 34.36 28.13 -0.39
N ASP A 95 33.78 28.42 0.78
CA ASP A 95 32.59 29.26 0.98
C ASP A 95 32.68 30.62 0.26
N HIS A 96 31.53 31.17 -0.18
CA HIS A 96 31.12 32.57 0.09
C HIS A 96 29.71 32.90 -0.46
N CYS A 97 28.69 32.95 0.41
CA CYS A 97 27.75 34.08 0.46
C CYS A 97 27.05 34.13 1.84
N GLY A 98 26.52 35.29 2.23
CA GLY A 98 26.09 35.55 3.61
C GLY A 98 24.70 35.01 3.95
N GLU A 99 24.65 34.02 4.85
CA GLU A 99 23.42 33.51 5.48
C GLU A 99 23.43 33.76 6.99
N THR A 100 22.23 33.83 7.60
CA THR A 100 22.11 33.91 9.06
C THR A 100 22.59 32.59 9.68
N GLY A 101 23.43 32.68 10.72
CA GLY A 101 24.21 31.54 11.21
C GLY A 101 23.41 30.34 11.74
N GLU A 102 22.11 30.49 12.02
CA GLU A 102 21.23 29.37 12.39
C GLU A 102 20.83 28.51 11.18
N ASP A 103 20.36 29.11 10.08
CA ASP A 103 19.91 28.35 8.90
C ASP A 103 21.08 27.65 8.22
N ALA A 104 22.23 28.34 8.08
CA ALA A 104 23.46 27.73 7.60
C ALA A 104 23.91 26.53 8.47
N THR A 105 23.65 26.56 9.79
CA THR A 105 24.01 25.46 10.70
C THR A 105 23.01 24.31 10.64
N GLU A 106 21.71 24.58 10.52
CA GLU A 106 20.69 23.54 10.35
C GLU A 106 20.83 22.85 8.98
N ARG A 107 21.08 23.63 7.92
CA ARG A 107 21.37 23.14 6.57
C ARG A 107 22.66 22.32 6.54
N ARG A 108 23.76 22.80 7.15
CA ARG A 108 25.03 22.06 7.26
C ARG A 108 24.92 20.77 8.09
N ARG A 109 23.96 20.67 9.03
CA ARG A 109 23.61 19.39 9.69
C ARG A 109 22.82 18.43 8.78
N LEU A 110 21.85 18.94 8.02
CA LEU A 110 21.11 18.14 7.03
C LEU A 110 22.04 17.64 5.91
N PHE A 111 22.94 18.49 5.41
CA PHE A 111 24.00 18.11 4.47
C PHE A 111 24.97 17.09 5.05
N GLY A 112 25.37 17.21 6.32
CA GLY A 112 26.21 16.20 7.00
C GLY A 112 25.54 14.82 7.11
N LEU A 113 24.21 14.78 7.24
CA LEU A 113 23.42 13.54 7.17
C LEU A 113 23.33 13.00 5.74
N ALA A 114 23.06 13.86 4.75
CA ALA A 114 22.93 13.46 3.34
C ALA A 114 24.25 12.95 2.72
N ALA A 115 25.38 13.58 3.05
CA ALA A 115 26.71 13.20 2.54
C ALA A 115 27.14 11.79 2.97
N SER A 116 26.59 11.27 4.08
CA SER A 116 26.85 9.89 4.53
C SER A 116 26.29 8.80 3.62
N ALA A 117 25.39 9.16 2.68
CA ALA A 117 24.69 8.23 1.78
C ALA A 117 25.35 8.02 0.40
N GLY A 118 26.54 8.59 0.16
CA GLY A 118 27.24 8.48 -1.13
C GLY A 118 26.65 9.36 -2.25
N ILE A 119 27.00 9.05 -3.50
CA ILE A 119 26.79 9.89 -4.70
C ILE A 119 25.37 10.47 -4.84
N VAL A 120 24.34 9.71 -4.42
CA VAL A 120 22.92 10.11 -4.47
C VAL A 120 22.62 11.34 -3.60
N GLY A 121 23.45 11.66 -2.60
CA GLY A 121 23.33 12.88 -1.81
C GLY A 121 23.85 14.14 -2.54
N PHE A 122 24.79 13.99 -3.47
CA PHE A 122 25.42 15.13 -4.16
C PHE A 122 24.54 15.70 -5.27
N ASP A 123 23.85 14.82 -6.03
CA ASP A 123 22.90 15.22 -7.08
C ASP A 123 21.78 16.10 -6.51
N GLU A 124 21.22 15.70 -5.37
CA GLU A 124 20.18 16.47 -4.66
C GLU A 124 20.70 17.82 -4.12
N ILE A 125 21.97 17.90 -3.69
CA ILE A 125 22.58 19.18 -3.28
C ILE A 125 22.70 20.12 -4.49
N VAL A 126 23.20 19.63 -5.63
CA VAL A 126 23.31 20.42 -6.87
C VAL A 126 21.91 20.88 -7.33
N ARG A 127 20.90 20.01 -7.23
CA ARG A 127 19.51 20.34 -7.54
C ARG A 127 18.94 21.42 -6.62
N GLN A 128 19.21 21.36 -5.31
CA GLN A 128 18.77 22.38 -4.34
C GLN A 128 19.43 23.74 -4.59
N GLU A 129 20.74 23.77 -4.85
CA GLU A 129 21.44 25.03 -5.20
C GLU A 129 20.87 25.63 -6.50
N LEU A 130 20.60 24.81 -7.53
CA LEU A 130 19.96 25.27 -8.76
C LEU A 130 18.53 25.80 -8.51
N ASP A 131 17.69 25.09 -7.76
CA ASP A 131 16.37 25.57 -7.35
C ASP A 131 16.47 26.94 -6.65
N HIS A 132 17.38 27.09 -5.68
CA HIS A 132 17.62 28.36 -4.98
C HIS A 132 18.04 29.49 -5.91
N THR A 133 18.81 29.23 -6.98
CA THR A 133 19.12 30.28 -7.98
C THR A 133 17.93 30.69 -8.85
N THR A 134 16.84 29.91 -8.88
CA THR A 134 15.60 30.24 -9.61
C THR A 134 14.52 30.90 -8.76
N ASP A 135 14.72 30.94 -7.43
CA ASP A 135 14.02 31.69 -6.37
C ASP A 135 12.55 32.06 -6.60
N ARG A 136 11.76 31.11 -7.10
CA ARG A 136 10.30 31.23 -7.19
C ARG A 136 9.66 30.26 -6.20
N PRO A 137 8.94 30.77 -5.16
CA PRO A 137 8.14 29.92 -4.29
C PRO A 137 7.19 29.04 -5.11
N ARG A 138 7.11 27.75 -4.76
CA ARG A 138 6.20 26.81 -5.44
C ARG A 138 4.76 27.28 -5.29
N SER A 139 4.02 27.26 -6.40
CA SER A 139 2.60 27.61 -6.42
C SER A 139 1.75 26.54 -5.74
N ALA A 140 0.47 26.86 -5.48
CA ALA A 140 -0.48 25.86 -4.98
C ALA A 140 -0.66 24.67 -5.96
N GLU A 141 -0.52 24.91 -7.26
CA GLU A 141 -0.58 23.87 -8.30
C GLU A 141 0.64 22.95 -8.25
N ASP A 142 1.86 23.52 -8.13
CA ASP A 142 3.11 22.75 -7.99
C ASP A 142 3.06 21.86 -6.72
N TRP A 143 2.53 22.39 -5.62
CA TRP A 143 2.34 21.64 -4.39
C TRP A 143 1.28 20.55 -4.49
N ASP A 144 0.19 20.80 -5.24
CA ASP A 144 -0.84 19.80 -5.49
C ASP A 144 -0.34 18.66 -6.40
N ILE A 145 0.54 18.96 -7.38
CA ILE A 145 1.28 17.96 -8.17
C ILE A 145 2.24 17.16 -7.28
N THR A 146 3.12 17.85 -6.53
CA THR A 146 4.07 17.22 -5.57
C THR A 146 3.35 16.23 -4.65
N ARG A 147 2.19 16.63 -4.10
CA ARG A 147 1.35 15.80 -3.23
C ARG A 147 0.72 14.61 -3.97
N ALA A 148 0.32 14.77 -5.24
CA ALA A 148 -0.19 13.68 -6.06
C ALA A 148 0.91 12.65 -6.39
N ASP A 149 2.12 13.10 -6.72
CA ASP A 149 3.28 12.26 -7.02
C ASP A 149 3.73 11.46 -5.80
N HIS A 150 3.78 12.07 -4.61
CA HIS A 150 4.09 11.35 -3.37
C HIS A 150 3.00 10.35 -2.99
N LEU A 151 1.73 10.66 -3.22
CA LEU A 151 0.62 9.70 -3.00
C LEU A 151 0.67 8.55 -4.01
N HIS A 152 1.10 8.81 -5.25
CA HIS A 152 1.37 7.77 -6.25
C HIS A 152 2.56 6.89 -5.86
N ALA A 153 3.68 7.51 -5.46
CA ALA A 153 4.89 6.82 -5.00
C ALA A 153 4.61 5.92 -3.80
N LEU A 154 3.86 6.41 -2.80
CA LEU A 154 3.38 5.62 -1.66
C LEU A 154 2.56 4.38 -2.08
N ARG A 155 1.90 4.41 -3.24
CA ARG A 155 1.08 3.28 -3.75
C ARG A 155 1.90 2.29 -4.59
N THR A 156 3.03 2.71 -5.16
CA THR A 156 3.75 1.95 -6.21
C THR A 156 5.21 1.62 -5.89
N ARG A 157 5.84 2.31 -4.92
CA ARG A 157 7.27 2.17 -4.57
C ARG A 157 7.46 1.60 -3.15
N PRO A 158 8.67 1.12 -2.79
CA PRO A 158 9.02 0.78 -1.41
C PRO A 158 8.86 2.00 -0.47
N PRO A 159 8.18 1.88 0.69
CA PRO A 159 7.90 3.02 1.56
C PRO A 159 9.15 3.74 2.09
N ALA A 160 10.27 3.03 2.25
CA ALA A 160 11.55 3.62 2.67
C ALA A 160 12.08 4.66 1.66
N GLN A 161 11.86 4.46 0.36
CA GLN A 161 12.19 5.44 -0.66
C GLN A 161 11.29 6.68 -0.52
N VAL A 162 9.98 6.47 -0.35
CA VAL A 162 8.99 7.55 -0.21
C VAL A 162 9.32 8.43 1.00
N ILE A 163 9.75 7.86 2.12
CA ILE A 163 10.19 8.62 3.31
C ILE A 163 11.37 9.55 2.98
N LYS A 164 12.34 9.07 2.19
CA LYS A 164 13.51 9.86 1.78
C LYS A 164 13.08 11.01 0.85
N ASP A 165 12.42 10.67 -0.25
CA ASP A 165 12.01 11.61 -1.30
C ASP A 165 11.11 12.72 -0.70
N LEU A 166 10.13 12.35 0.14
CA LEU A 166 9.19 13.28 0.77
C LEU A 166 9.84 14.19 1.83
N SER A 167 10.97 13.78 2.42
CA SER A 167 11.67 14.61 3.42
C SER A 167 12.29 15.87 2.80
N ILE A 168 12.65 15.83 1.51
CA ILE A 168 13.15 16.98 0.75
C ILE A 168 12.02 18.02 0.60
N ASP A 169 10.87 17.59 0.09
CA ASP A 169 9.73 18.48 -0.15
C ASP A 169 9.12 19.02 1.15
N LEU A 170 9.16 18.25 2.24
CA LEU A 170 8.78 18.73 3.58
C LEU A 170 9.73 19.82 4.11
N TYR A 171 11.02 19.79 3.77
CA TYR A 171 11.97 20.85 4.11
C TYR A 171 11.72 22.12 3.29
N ALA A 172 11.56 22.00 1.98
CA ALA A 172 11.22 23.12 1.10
C ALA A 172 9.89 23.78 1.50
N LEU A 173 8.86 22.97 1.85
CA LEU A 173 7.59 23.48 2.35
C LEU A 173 7.75 24.23 3.67
N ARG A 174 8.57 23.72 4.61
CA ARG A 174 8.88 24.43 5.87
C ARG A 174 9.52 25.80 5.60
N GLN A 175 10.50 25.88 4.69
CA GLN A 175 11.13 27.16 4.33
C GLN A 175 10.11 28.15 3.77
N GLN A 176 9.28 27.73 2.81
CA GLN A 176 8.22 28.57 2.24
C GLN A 176 7.22 29.04 3.32
N MET A 177 6.81 28.15 4.25
CA MET A 177 5.92 28.49 5.35
C MET A 177 6.50 29.53 6.34
N HIS A 178 7.83 29.63 6.48
CA HIS A 178 8.46 30.63 7.37
C HIS A 178 8.42 32.05 6.80
N ILE A 179 8.35 32.20 5.47
CA ILE A 179 8.31 33.51 4.78
C ILE A 179 6.90 33.91 4.31
N THR A 180 5.95 32.97 4.32
CA THR A 180 4.56 33.19 3.86
C THR A 180 3.65 33.65 5.00
N SER A 181 2.59 34.40 4.68
CA SER A 181 1.61 34.88 5.66
C SER A 181 0.20 35.00 5.07
N GLY A 182 -0.81 35.18 5.92
CA GLY A 182 -2.21 35.35 5.47
C GLY A 182 -2.83 34.09 4.87
N ASP A 183 -3.61 34.26 3.81
CA ASP A 183 -4.38 33.17 3.18
C ASP A 183 -3.46 32.13 2.49
N GLU A 184 -2.35 32.56 1.89
CA GLU A 184 -1.35 31.65 1.32
C GLU A 184 -0.78 30.69 2.37
N LEU A 185 -0.53 31.16 3.60
CA LEU A 185 -0.09 30.30 4.70
C LEU A 185 -1.16 29.28 5.11
N THR A 186 -2.45 29.62 4.95
CA THR A 186 -3.58 28.70 5.19
C THR A 186 -3.59 27.57 4.15
N GLU A 187 -3.29 27.88 2.88
CA GLU A 187 -3.10 26.88 1.84
C GLU A 187 -1.83 26.03 2.05
N LEU A 188 -0.72 26.60 2.49
CA LEU A 188 0.46 25.82 2.87
C LEU A 188 0.19 24.88 4.06
N TYR A 189 -0.66 25.27 5.02
CA TYR A 189 -1.13 24.34 6.07
C TYR A 189 -1.95 23.17 5.50
N ARG A 190 -2.75 23.38 4.44
CA ARG A 190 -3.45 22.29 3.73
C ARG A 190 -2.45 21.33 3.08
N VAL A 191 -1.45 21.85 2.38
CA VAL A 191 -0.38 21.04 1.76
C VAL A 191 0.40 20.27 2.84
N ALA A 192 0.82 20.93 3.91
CA ALA A 192 1.59 20.33 5.00
C ALA A 192 0.83 19.19 5.69
N ALA A 193 -0.48 19.31 5.84
CA ALA A 193 -1.32 18.24 6.38
C ALA A 193 -1.33 17.00 5.49
N LEU A 194 -1.50 17.18 4.18
CA LEU A 194 -1.55 16.08 3.20
C LEU A 194 -0.21 15.37 3.07
N LEU A 195 0.89 16.12 2.98
CA LEU A 195 2.25 15.55 2.97
C LEU A 195 2.56 14.83 4.31
N ALA A 196 2.15 15.39 5.45
CA ALA A 196 2.30 14.73 6.76
C ALA A 196 1.50 13.42 6.88
N VAL A 197 0.31 13.30 6.25
CA VAL A 197 -0.43 12.03 6.16
C VAL A 197 0.36 10.99 5.35
N ILE A 198 0.93 11.37 4.21
CA ILE A 198 1.73 10.46 3.37
C ILE A 198 2.97 9.99 4.14
N GLN A 199 3.68 10.90 4.80
CA GLN A 199 4.86 10.60 5.60
C GLN A 199 4.52 9.69 6.79
N ALA A 200 3.42 9.96 7.52
CA ALA A 200 2.97 9.12 8.61
C ALA A 200 2.59 7.71 8.13
N ASN A 201 1.91 7.59 6.98
CA ASN A 201 1.57 6.31 6.35
C ASN A 201 2.82 5.52 5.95
N ALA A 202 3.78 6.17 5.29
CA ALA A 202 5.04 5.53 4.89
C ALA A 202 5.83 5.03 6.12
N LEU A 203 5.89 5.82 7.20
CA LEU A 203 6.50 5.45 8.47
C LEU A 203 5.77 4.29 9.16
N THR A 204 4.43 4.28 9.15
CA THR A 204 3.64 3.12 9.60
C THR A 204 4.05 1.85 8.84
N ARG A 205 4.23 1.93 7.52
CA ARG A 205 4.59 0.78 6.67
C ARG A 205 6.01 0.25 6.87
N VAL A 206 6.95 1.04 7.40
CA VAL A 206 8.29 0.57 7.81
C VAL A 206 8.39 0.24 9.30
N SER A 207 7.28 0.21 10.03
CA SER A 207 7.21 -0.05 11.48
C SER A 207 7.83 1.03 12.38
N ASP A 208 8.17 2.23 11.89
CA ASP A 208 8.54 3.36 12.78
C ASP A 208 7.27 4.00 13.36
N HIS A 209 6.67 3.29 14.31
CA HIS A 209 5.45 3.70 14.97
C HIS A 209 5.63 5.00 15.77
N GLY A 210 6.81 5.22 16.34
CA GLY A 210 7.13 6.42 17.12
C GLY A 210 7.15 7.68 16.25
N ALA A 211 7.84 7.66 15.11
CA ALA A 211 7.83 8.77 14.17
C ALA A 211 6.47 8.94 13.50
N ALA A 212 5.81 7.86 13.08
CA ALA A 212 4.48 7.93 12.49
C ALA A 212 3.46 8.61 13.43
N ILE A 213 3.44 8.28 14.73
CA ILE A 213 2.55 8.94 15.71
C ILE A 213 2.85 10.44 15.84
N ARG A 214 4.13 10.85 15.76
CA ARG A 214 4.50 12.28 15.73
C ARG A 214 3.99 12.96 14.45
N TRP A 215 4.16 12.32 13.29
CA TRP A 215 3.67 12.83 12.01
C TRP A 215 2.14 12.90 11.92
N TRP A 216 1.39 11.93 12.46
CA TRP A 216 -0.06 12.03 12.63
C TRP A 216 -0.45 13.25 13.49
N SER A 217 0.34 13.57 14.51
CA SER A 217 0.15 14.78 15.31
C SER A 217 0.41 16.06 14.53
N THR A 218 1.46 16.11 13.71
CA THR A 218 1.75 17.22 12.78
C THR A 218 0.63 17.41 11.76
N ALA A 219 0.15 16.32 11.14
CA ALA A 219 -0.93 16.34 10.17
C ALA A 219 -2.24 16.90 10.77
N ARG A 220 -2.58 16.53 12.02
CA ARG A 220 -3.77 17.09 12.70
C ARG A 220 -3.64 18.59 12.96
N LYS A 221 -2.48 19.03 13.48
CA LYS A 221 -2.23 20.45 13.80
C LYS A 221 -2.32 21.33 12.55
N THR A 222 -1.70 20.89 11.46
CA THR A 222 -1.71 21.60 10.16
C THR A 222 -3.10 21.57 9.52
N ALA A 223 -3.81 20.44 9.55
CA ALA A 223 -5.21 20.38 9.12
C ALA A 223 -6.12 21.30 9.92
N ASP A 224 -5.99 21.32 11.25
CA ASP A 224 -6.77 22.23 12.10
C ASP A 224 -6.43 23.71 11.82
N ALA A 225 -5.16 24.03 11.54
CA ALA A 225 -4.70 25.38 11.16
C ALA A 225 -5.22 25.82 9.78
N SER A 226 -5.35 24.90 8.81
CA SER A 226 -5.94 25.17 7.48
C SER A 226 -7.44 25.50 7.53
N ARG A 227 -8.11 25.22 8.66
CA ARG A 227 -9.57 25.38 8.89
C ARG A 227 -10.49 24.55 7.97
N ASP A 228 -9.95 23.82 6.99
CA ASP A 228 -10.69 22.94 6.08
C ASP A 228 -11.34 21.76 6.85
N LEU A 229 -12.67 21.71 6.84
CA LEU A 229 -13.43 20.68 7.54
C LEU A 229 -13.21 19.27 6.99
N GLU A 230 -13.12 19.12 5.66
CA GLU A 230 -12.95 17.82 5.02
C GLU A 230 -11.54 17.28 5.26
N LEU A 231 -10.52 18.14 5.17
CA LEU A 231 -9.14 17.76 5.50
C LEU A 231 -9.01 17.35 6.96
N ARG A 232 -9.64 18.08 7.89
CA ARG A 232 -9.62 17.77 9.33
C ARG A 232 -10.25 16.41 9.66
N LEU A 233 -11.26 15.99 8.89
CA LEU A 233 -11.86 14.65 8.99
C LEU A 233 -11.01 13.59 8.27
N LEU A 234 -10.47 13.89 7.10
CA LEU A 234 -9.57 13.01 6.35
C LEU A 234 -8.37 12.58 7.19
N VAL A 235 -7.59 13.52 7.73
CA VAL A 235 -6.39 13.22 8.55
C VAL A 235 -6.73 12.30 9.72
N ARG A 236 -7.84 12.57 10.43
CA ARG A 236 -8.26 11.77 11.58
C ARG A 236 -8.75 10.38 11.18
N SER A 237 -9.34 10.25 9.99
CA SER A 237 -9.76 8.97 9.43
C SER A 237 -8.57 8.12 8.96
N GLU A 238 -7.54 8.75 8.37
CA GLU A 238 -6.31 8.07 7.98
C GLU A 238 -5.50 7.63 9.20
N GLU A 239 -5.32 8.50 10.22
CA GLU A 239 -4.67 8.09 11.48
C GLU A 239 -5.42 6.92 12.15
N ALA A 240 -6.75 6.97 12.18
CA ALA A 240 -7.56 5.91 12.78
C ALA A 240 -7.34 4.56 12.07
N ILE A 241 -7.28 4.54 10.74
CA ILE A 241 -7.07 3.30 9.96
C ILE A 241 -5.64 2.78 10.10
N HIS A 242 -4.64 3.65 10.01
CA HIS A 242 -3.23 3.25 10.13
C HIS A 242 -2.90 2.82 11.56
N GLY A 243 -3.60 3.39 12.54
CA GLY A 243 -3.59 2.98 13.95
C GLY A 243 -3.78 1.48 14.18
N LEU A 244 -4.63 0.84 13.37
CA LEU A 244 -5.01 -0.58 13.52
C LEU A 244 -3.91 -1.57 13.08
N TYR A 245 -2.88 -1.12 12.36
CA TYR A 245 -1.73 -1.97 11.99
C TYR A 245 -0.63 -1.91 13.07
N GLY A 246 -0.99 -2.23 14.31
CA GLY A 246 -0.07 -2.38 15.43
C GLY A 246 0.40 -1.08 16.10
N GLN A 247 -0.07 0.09 15.65
CA GLN A 247 0.35 1.37 16.24
C GLN A 247 -0.45 1.76 17.50
N ARG A 248 -1.69 1.28 17.61
CA ARG A 248 -2.64 1.65 18.66
C ARG A 248 -3.61 0.51 18.94
N GLU A 249 -3.97 0.35 20.22
CA GLU A 249 -5.09 -0.51 20.60
C GLU A 249 -6.41 -0.07 19.94
N PRO A 250 -7.30 -0.99 19.53
CA PRO A 250 -8.54 -0.65 18.82
C PRO A 250 -9.45 0.31 19.59
N GLU A 251 -9.52 0.24 20.92
CA GLU A 251 -10.26 1.18 21.76
C GLU A 251 -9.68 2.59 21.68
N THR A 252 -8.37 2.71 21.49
CA THR A 252 -7.71 4.01 21.27
C THR A 252 -8.10 4.58 19.91
N VAL A 253 -8.21 3.74 18.88
CA VAL A 253 -8.75 4.12 17.58
C VAL A 253 -10.22 4.55 17.68
N LEU A 254 -11.06 3.82 18.42
CA LEU A 254 -12.46 4.22 18.67
C LEU A 254 -12.56 5.57 19.40
N ARG A 255 -11.67 5.87 20.37
CA ARG A 255 -11.61 7.20 21.00
C ARG A 255 -11.19 8.31 20.04
N LEU A 256 -10.26 8.04 19.12
CA LEU A 256 -9.88 9.02 18.07
C LEU A 256 -11.05 9.31 17.12
N ILE A 257 -11.80 8.28 16.73
CA ILE A 257 -12.99 8.41 15.88
C ILE A 257 -14.07 9.24 16.59
N GLU A 258 -14.34 8.98 17.87
CA GLU A 258 -15.33 9.74 18.63
C GLU A 258 -14.90 11.22 18.81
N ASN A 259 -13.61 11.48 19.00
CA ASN A 259 -13.07 12.85 18.99
C ASN A 259 -13.27 13.54 17.63
N ALA A 260 -13.18 12.82 16.50
CA ALA A 260 -13.48 13.36 15.18
C ALA A 260 -14.98 13.69 15.00
N ARG A 261 -15.90 12.88 15.56
CA ARG A 261 -17.35 13.14 15.52
C ARG A 261 -17.78 14.40 16.29
N ARG A 262 -16.94 14.89 17.20
CA ARG A 262 -17.14 16.20 17.86
C ARG A 262 -16.84 17.39 16.95
N ILE A 263 -16.06 17.20 15.89
CA ILE A 263 -15.76 18.24 14.87
C ILE A 263 -16.90 18.30 13.85
N SER A 264 -17.44 17.15 13.45
CA SER A 264 -18.62 17.08 12.59
C SER A 264 -19.48 15.86 12.90
N ARG A 265 -20.79 16.07 12.99
CA ARG A 265 -21.79 14.99 13.05
C ARG A 265 -22.12 14.42 11.66
N ARG A 266 -21.65 15.04 10.57
CA ARG A 266 -21.84 14.51 9.21
C ARG A 266 -21.14 13.15 9.09
N PRO A 267 -21.81 12.09 8.59
CA PRO A 267 -21.18 10.83 8.26
C PRO A 267 -19.99 11.03 7.33
N TRP A 268 -18.84 10.44 7.70
CA TRP A 268 -17.63 10.45 6.90
C TRP A 268 -17.24 8.99 6.61
N PRO A 269 -17.38 8.50 5.36
CA PRO A 269 -17.20 7.09 5.03
C PRO A 269 -15.92 6.48 5.59
N ARG A 270 -14.82 7.21 5.48
CA ARG A 270 -13.51 6.74 5.95
C ARG A 270 -13.47 6.53 7.47
N LEU A 271 -14.10 7.40 8.27
CA LEU A 271 -14.22 7.19 9.73
C LEU A 271 -15.14 6.00 10.05
N MET A 272 -16.18 5.76 9.26
CA MET A 272 -17.07 4.61 9.43
C MET A 272 -16.34 3.29 9.12
N THR A 273 -15.57 3.23 8.03
CA THR A 273 -14.70 2.06 7.74
C THR A 273 -13.67 1.83 8.85
N ALA A 274 -13.05 2.88 9.39
CA ALA A 274 -12.13 2.79 10.53
C ALA A 274 -12.82 2.20 11.77
N ARG A 275 -14.04 2.67 12.06
CA ARG A 275 -14.85 2.19 13.19
C ARG A 275 -15.23 0.72 13.03
N ALA A 276 -15.71 0.32 11.87
CA ALA A 276 -16.11 -1.06 11.60
C ALA A 276 -14.94 -2.04 11.80
N LYS A 277 -13.75 -1.69 11.28
CA LYS A 277 -12.52 -2.48 11.47
C LYS A 277 -12.09 -2.57 12.94
N ALA A 278 -12.13 -1.45 13.67
CA ALA A 278 -11.81 -1.43 15.11
C ALA A 278 -12.80 -2.27 15.93
N LEU A 279 -14.10 -2.25 15.59
CA LEU A 279 -15.11 -3.09 16.25
C LEU A 279 -14.91 -4.58 15.94
N ALA A 280 -14.53 -4.94 14.71
CA ALA A 280 -14.21 -6.32 14.34
C ALA A 280 -13.01 -6.88 15.13
N LEU A 281 -11.93 -6.10 15.30
CA LEU A 281 -10.78 -6.49 16.15
C LEU A 281 -11.14 -6.67 17.63
N LEU A 282 -12.24 -6.07 18.09
CA LEU A 282 -12.76 -6.22 19.46
C LEU A 282 -13.84 -7.31 19.56
N HIS A 283 -14.01 -8.14 18.53
CA HIS A 283 -15.04 -9.18 18.44
C HIS A 283 -16.49 -8.66 18.58
N ARG A 284 -16.71 -7.37 18.27
CA ARG A 284 -18.03 -6.70 18.31
C ARG A 284 -18.71 -6.79 16.94
N SER A 285 -18.82 -8.01 16.41
CA SER A 285 -19.12 -8.26 14.99
C SER A 285 -20.49 -7.72 14.55
N THR A 286 -21.51 -7.71 15.44
CA THR A 286 -22.81 -7.07 15.17
C THR A 286 -22.66 -5.56 14.92
N GLU A 287 -21.99 -4.84 15.83
CA GLU A 287 -21.80 -3.39 15.68
C GLU A 287 -20.89 -3.04 14.49
N ALA A 288 -19.94 -3.92 14.15
CA ALA A 288 -19.11 -3.76 12.96
C ALA A 288 -19.94 -3.89 11.67
N ALA A 289 -20.82 -4.91 11.60
CA ALA A 289 -21.75 -5.11 10.49
C ALA A 289 -22.79 -3.98 10.38
N ASP A 290 -23.33 -3.52 11.51
CA ASP A 290 -24.25 -2.37 11.55
C ASP A 290 -23.57 -1.08 11.06
N THR A 291 -22.31 -0.84 11.46
CA THR A 291 -21.53 0.31 10.96
C THR A 291 -21.29 0.25 9.45
N LEU A 292 -21.16 -0.95 8.85
CA LEU A 292 -21.06 -1.12 7.39
C LEU A 292 -22.41 -0.98 6.68
N ARG A 293 -23.52 -1.39 7.30
CA ARG A 293 -24.87 -1.16 6.77
C ARG A 293 -25.20 0.32 6.73
N ASP A 294 -24.98 1.02 7.86
CA ASP A 294 -25.08 2.48 7.93
C ASP A 294 -24.22 3.15 6.85
N LEU A 295 -23.01 2.63 6.58
CA LEU A 295 -22.15 3.18 5.54
C LEU A 295 -22.80 3.09 4.16
N HIS A 296 -23.33 1.93 3.77
CA HIS A 296 -24.04 1.76 2.50
C HIS A 296 -25.26 2.66 2.37
N ASP A 297 -26.08 2.74 3.42
CA ASP A 297 -27.24 3.66 3.49
C ASP A 297 -26.85 5.13 3.26
N HIS A 298 -25.60 5.51 3.53
CA HIS A 298 -25.07 6.85 3.27
C HIS A 298 -24.41 6.97 1.88
N MET A 299 -23.82 5.90 1.35
CA MET A 299 -23.29 5.87 -0.01
C MET A 299 -24.40 6.00 -1.06
N ASP A 300 -25.52 5.31 -0.87
CA ASP A 300 -26.70 5.39 -1.75
C ASP A 300 -27.32 6.80 -1.79
N LYS A 301 -27.04 7.63 -0.77
CA LYS A 301 -27.43 9.05 -0.69
C LYS A 301 -26.43 9.98 -1.37
N GLY A 302 -25.48 9.44 -2.16
CA GLY A 302 -24.60 10.20 -3.05
C GLY A 302 -23.30 10.71 -2.41
N ILE A 303 -22.75 10.03 -1.40
CA ILE A 303 -21.42 10.41 -0.90
C ILE A 303 -20.33 9.98 -1.91
N VAL A 304 -19.43 10.91 -2.21
CA VAL A 304 -18.26 10.72 -3.08
C VAL A 304 -16.97 10.51 -2.27
N GLY A 305 -15.89 10.08 -2.94
CA GLY A 305 -14.55 10.04 -2.34
C GLY A 305 -14.01 11.43 -2.01
N ASP A 306 -12.86 11.52 -1.34
CA ASP A 306 -12.25 12.82 -1.05
C ASP A 306 -11.53 13.42 -2.26
N ARG A 307 -11.49 14.75 -2.30
CA ARG A 307 -10.87 15.55 -3.39
C ARG A 307 -9.34 15.46 -3.48
N TRP A 308 -8.69 14.78 -2.54
CA TRP A 308 -7.24 14.58 -2.52
C TRP A 308 -6.82 13.15 -2.89
N ASP A 309 -7.79 12.32 -3.31
CA ASP A 309 -7.59 10.99 -3.87
C ASP A 309 -7.10 9.94 -2.86
N PHE A 310 -7.19 10.19 -1.54
CA PHE A 310 -6.76 9.25 -0.48
C PHE A 310 -7.73 8.07 -0.32
N PHE A 311 -9.02 8.38 -0.21
CA PHE A 311 -10.16 7.48 -0.12
C PHE A 311 -11.05 7.60 -1.35
N LYS A 312 -11.43 6.43 -1.89
CA LYS A 312 -12.41 6.27 -2.95
C LYS A 312 -13.44 5.21 -2.52
N PRO A 313 -14.70 5.28 -3.00
CA PRO A 313 -15.73 4.30 -2.66
C PRO A 313 -15.35 2.84 -3.01
N ASP A 314 -14.49 2.65 -4.02
CA ASP A 314 -13.92 1.34 -4.40
C ASP A 314 -13.10 0.67 -3.28
N GLN A 315 -12.69 1.41 -2.24
CA GLN A 315 -12.00 0.90 -1.05
C GLN A 315 -12.96 0.36 0.03
N ILE A 316 -14.28 0.56 -0.08
CA ILE A 316 -15.25 0.07 0.91
C ILE A 316 -15.25 -1.47 1.00
N PRO A 317 -15.22 -2.25 -0.10
CA PRO A 317 -15.07 -3.71 -0.07
C PRO A 317 -13.87 -4.22 0.75
N PHE A 318 -12.79 -3.43 0.85
CA PHE A 318 -11.66 -3.81 1.69
C PHE A 318 -11.95 -3.67 3.20
N ALA A 319 -12.89 -2.80 3.59
CA ALA A 319 -13.41 -2.77 4.95
C ALA A 319 -14.41 -3.90 5.21
N GLU A 320 -15.22 -4.28 4.23
CA GLU A 320 -16.10 -5.46 4.29
C GLU A 320 -15.29 -6.74 4.49
N SER A 321 -14.26 -6.96 3.67
CA SER A 321 -13.35 -8.11 3.77
C SER A 321 -12.66 -8.18 5.13
N TRP A 322 -12.25 -7.04 5.70
CA TRP A 322 -11.69 -7.00 7.06
C TRP A 322 -12.73 -7.43 8.11
N VAL A 323 -13.97 -6.95 8.04
CA VAL A 323 -15.01 -7.30 9.02
C VAL A 323 -15.44 -8.77 8.87
N ALA A 324 -15.53 -9.28 7.64
CA ALA A 324 -15.85 -10.68 7.35
C ALA A 324 -14.80 -11.66 7.90
N ALA A 325 -13.52 -11.28 7.94
CA ALA A 325 -12.46 -12.08 8.57
C ALA A 325 -12.77 -12.44 10.05
N TYR A 326 -13.51 -11.58 10.76
CA TYR A 326 -13.91 -11.74 12.17
C TYR A 326 -15.40 -12.12 12.34
N SER A 327 -16.08 -12.57 11.28
CA SER A 327 -17.48 -12.98 11.34
C SER A 327 -17.69 -14.49 11.54
N HIS A 328 -16.62 -15.28 11.62
CA HIS A 328 -16.66 -16.75 11.68
C HIS A 328 -17.51 -17.40 10.56
N ASN A 329 -17.44 -16.82 9.36
CA ASN A 329 -18.15 -17.31 8.17
C ASN A 329 -17.20 -17.25 6.97
N GLU A 330 -16.62 -18.39 6.62
CA GLU A 330 -15.61 -18.55 5.56
C GLU A 330 -16.14 -18.08 4.20
N ALA A 331 -17.35 -18.51 3.81
CA ALA A 331 -17.97 -18.12 2.55
C ALA A 331 -18.21 -16.60 2.43
N ALA A 332 -18.47 -15.91 3.56
CA ALA A 332 -18.58 -14.45 3.57
C ALA A 332 -17.20 -13.76 3.45
N ALA A 333 -16.15 -14.34 4.05
CA ALA A 333 -14.78 -13.84 3.92
C ALA A 333 -14.25 -14.03 2.48
N ASP A 334 -14.47 -15.20 1.88
CA ASP A 334 -14.16 -15.50 0.48
C ASP A 334 -14.84 -14.53 -0.50
N ALA A 335 -16.16 -14.37 -0.39
CA ALA A 335 -16.92 -13.48 -1.25
C ALA A 335 -16.46 -12.01 -1.14
N ALA A 336 -16.09 -11.59 0.08
CA ALA A 336 -15.56 -10.25 0.31
C ALA A 336 -14.13 -10.07 -0.24
N ARG A 337 -13.26 -11.09 -0.11
CA ARG A 337 -11.94 -11.12 -0.78
C ARG A 337 -12.10 -10.99 -2.29
N ASP A 338 -12.94 -11.82 -2.91
CA ASP A 338 -13.09 -11.83 -4.36
C ASP A 338 -13.63 -10.51 -4.90
N ARG A 339 -14.56 -9.88 -4.17
CA ARG A 339 -15.03 -8.52 -4.47
C ARG A 339 -13.91 -7.48 -4.43
N VAL A 340 -13.00 -7.56 -3.45
CA VAL A 340 -11.79 -6.71 -3.41
C VAL A 340 -10.89 -6.99 -4.61
N LEU A 341 -10.62 -8.26 -4.92
CA LEU A 341 -9.71 -8.64 -6.01
C LEU A 341 -10.27 -8.33 -7.41
N GLN A 342 -11.59 -8.22 -7.56
CA GLN A 342 -12.28 -7.79 -8.77
C GLN A 342 -12.25 -6.27 -8.96
N ILE A 343 -12.45 -5.50 -7.89
CA ILE A 343 -12.61 -4.03 -7.96
C ILE A 343 -11.27 -3.30 -7.86
N ILE A 344 -10.36 -3.74 -6.97
CA ILE A 344 -9.13 -3.03 -6.69
C ILE A 344 -8.06 -3.31 -7.76
N PRO A 345 -7.50 -2.27 -8.42
CA PRO A 345 -6.49 -2.42 -9.46
C PRO A 345 -5.28 -3.26 -9.04
N GLU A 346 -4.71 -4.03 -9.97
CA GLU A 346 -3.57 -4.94 -9.71
C GLU A 346 -2.37 -4.24 -9.06
N ARG A 347 -2.07 -2.99 -9.48
CA ARG A 347 -1.01 -2.14 -8.92
C ARG A 347 -1.16 -1.84 -7.41
N SER A 348 -2.35 -2.00 -6.84
CA SER A 348 -2.65 -1.71 -5.44
C SER A 348 -2.28 -2.88 -4.52
N TYR A 349 -1.02 -3.31 -4.55
CA TYR A 349 -0.53 -4.53 -3.88
C TYR A 349 -0.99 -4.64 -2.42
N GLN A 350 -0.90 -3.55 -1.64
CA GLN A 350 -1.33 -3.47 -0.24
C GLN A 350 -2.73 -4.05 -0.02
N TYR A 351 -3.72 -3.58 -0.76
CA TYR A 351 -5.11 -3.99 -0.59
C TYR A 351 -5.33 -5.45 -1.01
N ARG A 352 -4.65 -5.89 -2.08
CA ARG A 352 -4.77 -7.26 -2.60
C ARG A 352 -4.13 -8.30 -1.67
N MET A 353 -2.93 -8.01 -1.16
CA MET A 353 -2.24 -8.89 -0.20
C MET A 353 -3.02 -8.99 1.11
N ASN A 354 -3.46 -7.87 1.68
CA ASN A 354 -4.23 -7.90 2.92
C ASN A 354 -5.60 -8.58 2.76
N ALA A 355 -6.25 -8.51 1.59
CA ALA A 355 -7.50 -9.25 1.34
C ALA A 355 -7.32 -10.78 1.37
N VAL A 356 -6.16 -11.30 0.90
CA VAL A 356 -5.81 -12.73 1.04
C VAL A 356 -5.46 -13.07 2.49
N LEU A 357 -4.84 -12.16 3.24
CA LEU A 357 -4.63 -12.37 4.68
C LEU A 357 -5.94 -12.33 5.50
N HIS A 358 -6.98 -11.61 5.04
CA HIS A 358 -8.31 -11.64 5.68
C HIS A 358 -8.98 -13.03 5.56
N GLU A 359 -8.82 -13.70 4.41
CA GLU A 359 -9.17 -15.12 4.23
C GLU A 359 -8.39 -16.01 5.20
N ALA A 360 -7.06 -15.84 5.28
CA ALA A 360 -6.20 -16.61 6.18
C ALA A 360 -6.60 -16.44 7.67
N ILE A 361 -7.02 -15.25 8.09
CA ILE A 361 -7.58 -14.98 9.42
C ILE A 361 -8.85 -15.81 9.66
N SER A 362 -9.79 -15.83 8.70
CA SER A 362 -11.05 -16.58 8.82
C SER A 362 -10.80 -18.09 8.87
N THR A 363 -9.96 -18.59 7.97
CA THR A 363 -9.57 -20.02 7.87
C THR A 363 -8.92 -20.50 9.17
N ALA A 364 -7.97 -19.72 9.71
CA ALA A 364 -7.34 -20.02 10.99
C ALA A 364 -8.35 -20.02 12.15
N ALA A 365 -9.25 -19.02 12.21
CA ALA A 365 -10.28 -18.90 13.24
C ALA A 365 -11.30 -20.05 13.23
N LEU A 366 -11.53 -20.67 12.07
CA LEU A 366 -12.43 -21.81 11.90
C LEU A 366 -11.74 -23.17 12.08
N GLY A 367 -10.49 -23.17 12.54
CA GLY A 367 -9.74 -24.38 12.89
C GLY A 367 -8.82 -24.90 11.79
N GLY A 368 -8.69 -24.20 10.67
CA GLY A 368 -7.70 -24.46 9.61
C GLY A 368 -6.36 -23.78 9.88
N ALA A 369 -5.77 -23.96 11.07
CA ALA A 369 -4.57 -23.22 11.47
C ALA A 369 -3.36 -23.50 10.56
N ASP A 370 -3.16 -24.75 10.14
CA ASP A 370 -2.09 -25.15 9.22
C ASP A 370 -2.26 -24.53 7.81
N GLU A 371 -3.50 -24.26 7.38
CA GLU A 371 -3.79 -23.64 6.08
C GLU A 371 -3.61 -22.13 6.12
N GLY A 372 -4.26 -21.46 7.08
CA GLY A 372 -4.14 -20.02 7.25
C GLY A 372 -2.69 -19.57 7.51
N ALA A 373 -1.92 -20.36 8.28
CA ALA A 373 -0.52 -20.05 8.55
C ALA A 373 0.37 -20.20 7.31
N ARG A 374 0.22 -21.27 6.52
CA ARG A 374 0.97 -21.47 5.27
C ARG A 374 0.63 -20.40 4.23
N LEU A 375 -0.66 -20.13 4.01
CA LEU A 375 -1.11 -19.09 3.08
C LEU A 375 -0.49 -17.73 3.41
N ALA A 376 -0.46 -17.35 4.70
CA ALA A 376 0.17 -16.10 5.13
C ALA A 376 1.71 -16.10 4.96
N ALA A 377 2.38 -17.22 5.24
CA ALA A 377 3.83 -17.34 5.10
C ALA A 377 4.27 -17.29 3.62
N GLU A 378 3.61 -18.05 2.74
CA GLU A 378 3.84 -18.05 1.29
C GLU A 378 3.61 -16.65 0.70
N LEU A 379 2.54 -15.96 1.11
CA LEU A 379 2.24 -14.62 0.63
C LEU A 379 3.33 -13.61 1.00
N ILE A 380 3.83 -13.63 2.24
CA ILE A 380 4.95 -12.76 2.67
C ILE A 380 6.23 -13.11 1.91
N ALA A 381 6.56 -14.40 1.81
CA ALA A 381 7.76 -14.87 1.12
C ALA A 381 7.77 -14.45 -0.37
N SER A 382 6.61 -14.45 -1.04
CA SER A 382 6.45 -14.05 -2.44
C SER A 382 6.76 -12.57 -2.71
N LEU A 383 6.67 -11.70 -1.69
CA LEU A 383 6.91 -10.27 -1.85
C LEU A 383 8.41 -9.94 -1.80
N PRO A 384 8.92 -9.02 -2.64
CA PRO A 384 10.26 -8.47 -2.46
C PRO A 384 10.37 -7.72 -1.13
N ALA A 385 11.55 -7.74 -0.50
CA ALA A 385 11.75 -7.22 0.87
C ALA A 385 11.22 -5.79 1.08
N GLY A 386 11.45 -4.87 0.13
CA GLY A 386 10.94 -3.48 0.19
C GLY A 386 9.41 -3.33 0.16
N PHE A 387 8.68 -4.39 -0.16
CA PHE A 387 7.22 -4.46 -0.20
C PHE A 387 6.62 -5.30 0.96
N ARG A 388 7.44 -5.95 1.81
CA ARG A 388 7.02 -6.66 3.05
C ARG A 388 6.66 -5.69 4.19
N THR A 389 5.75 -4.77 3.88
CA THR A 389 5.41 -3.65 4.77
C THR A 389 4.74 -4.11 6.07
N ASN A 390 4.82 -3.28 7.09
CA ASN A 390 4.18 -3.50 8.39
C ASN A 390 2.68 -3.80 8.31
N HIS A 391 1.95 -3.24 7.33
CA HIS A 391 0.52 -3.56 7.18
C HIS A 391 0.33 -5.06 6.95
N ILE A 392 1.06 -5.61 5.97
CA ILE A 392 1.04 -7.02 5.60
C ILE A 392 1.58 -7.88 6.75
N ARG A 393 2.70 -7.48 7.37
CA ARG A 393 3.28 -8.20 8.52
C ARG A 393 2.34 -8.22 9.72
N GLU A 394 1.64 -7.13 10.04
CA GLU A 394 0.69 -7.09 11.16
C GLU A 394 -0.59 -7.86 10.85
N THR A 395 -1.15 -7.80 9.64
CA THR A 395 -2.31 -8.62 9.29
C THR A 395 -1.95 -10.12 9.26
N ALA A 396 -0.70 -10.49 8.98
CA ALA A 396 -0.22 -11.86 9.22
C ALA A 396 -0.04 -12.19 10.73
N ARG A 397 0.34 -11.23 11.59
CA ARG A 397 0.23 -11.41 13.05
C ARG A 397 -1.22 -11.56 13.50
N MET A 398 -2.19 -10.94 12.82
CA MET A 398 -3.61 -11.15 13.09
C MET A 398 -4.05 -12.58 12.75
N VAL A 399 -3.48 -13.23 11.72
CA VAL A 399 -3.67 -14.69 11.48
C VAL A 399 -3.19 -15.49 12.69
N LEU A 400 -1.99 -15.22 13.21
CA LEU A 400 -1.47 -15.89 14.42
C LEU A 400 -2.35 -15.67 15.65
N ARG A 401 -2.96 -14.48 15.82
CA ARG A 401 -3.91 -14.19 16.91
C ARG A 401 -5.22 -14.97 16.76
N ALA A 402 -5.65 -15.25 15.53
CA ALA A 402 -6.88 -15.97 15.21
C ALA A 402 -6.80 -17.49 15.45
N VAL A 403 -5.59 -18.07 15.50
CA VAL A 403 -5.38 -19.52 15.73
C VAL A 403 -5.93 -19.95 17.12
N PRO A 404 -6.85 -20.94 17.17
CA PRO A 404 -7.35 -21.54 18.41
C PRO A 404 -6.23 -22.04 19.33
N LEU A 405 -6.44 -21.97 20.65
CA LEU A 405 -5.39 -22.24 21.66
C LEU A 405 -4.73 -23.61 21.45
N GLU A 406 -5.54 -24.62 21.11
CA GLU A 406 -5.19 -26.02 20.93
C GLU A 406 -4.32 -26.26 19.67
N GLN A 407 -4.23 -25.26 18.78
CA GLN A 407 -3.53 -25.35 17.49
C GLN A 407 -2.30 -24.43 17.42
N ARG A 408 -1.95 -23.69 18.48
CA ARG A 408 -0.85 -22.70 18.46
C ARG A 408 0.56 -23.30 18.36
N GLU A 409 0.72 -24.56 18.72
CA GLU A 409 1.97 -25.33 18.64
C GLU A 409 2.10 -26.14 17.34
N ARG A 410 1.22 -25.91 16.36
CA ARG A 410 1.32 -26.52 15.03
C ARG A 410 2.59 -26.04 14.29
N PRO A 411 3.29 -26.91 13.53
CA PRO A 411 4.52 -26.54 12.83
C PRO A 411 4.39 -25.32 11.93
N ALA A 412 3.33 -25.24 11.09
CA ALA A 412 3.13 -24.12 10.18
C ALA A 412 2.88 -22.77 10.91
N VAL A 413 2.22 -22.83 12.07
CA VAL A 413 2.03 -21.66 12.96
C VAL A 413 3.37 -21.22 13.55
N GLY A 414 4.25 -22.17 13.87
CA GLY A 414 5.64 -21.91 14.26
C GLY A 414 6.47 -21.28 13.13
N GLU A 415 6.36 -21.78 11.90
CA GLU A 415 7.06 -21.26 10.73
C GLU A 415 6.67 -19.80 10.43
N LEU A 416 5.36 -19.49 10.41
CA LEU A 416 4.88 -18.12 10.24
C LEU A 416 5.37 -17.19 11.37
N ARG A 417 5.40 -17.68 12.61
CA ARG A 417 5.95 -16.94 13.75
C ARG A 417 7.44 -16.65 13.59
N SER A 418 8.23 -17.63 13.16
CA SER A 418 9.66 -17.45 12.86
C SER A 418 9.87 -16.43 11.75
N LEU A 419 9.14 -16.53 10.63
CA LEU A 419 9.22 -15.57 9.53
C LEU A 419 8.96 -14.13 9.99
N LEU A 420 7.90 -13.92 10.77
CA LEU A 420 7.52 -12.61 11.31
C LEU A 420 8.45 -12.07 12.41
N THR A 421 9.38 -12.89 12.92
CA THR A 421 10.38 -12.52 13.93
C THR A 421 11.76 -12.27 13.31
N ILE A 422 12.09 -12.97 12.21
CA ILE A 422 13.34 -12.76 11.44
C ILE A 422 13.28 -11.45 10.63
N GLU A 423 12.08 -10.97 10.29
CA GLU A 423 11.83 -9.70 9.58
C GLU A 423 11.40 -8.54 10.49
N ALA A 424 11.78 -8.57 11.77
CA ALA A 424 11.50 -7.53 12.76
C ALA A 424 12.76 -6.72 13.12
#